data_AF-A0A7J5DM08-F1
#
_entry.id   AF-A0A7J5DM08-F1
#
_cell.length_a   1.000
_cell.length_b   1.000
_cell.length_c   1.000
_cell.angle_alpha   90.00
_cell.angle_beta   90.00
_cell.angle_gamma   90.00
#
_symmetry.space_group_name_H-M   'P 1'
#
loop_
_entity.id
_entity.type
_entity.pdbx_description
1 polymer ?
#
loop_
_entity_poly.entity_id
_entity_poly.type
_entity_poly.pdbx_seq_one_letter_code
_entity_poly.pdbx_strand_id
1 'polypeptide(L)'
;MDGIVFGLAALFGIAGTVVSAREAWRQRSRGDYRIARFARTVAFGVCTIGVIFAVPPVEDLIESVTGMHNAAKLGAHFCAVLWCGSLQLMLVDWSYNREVLKASLYARIAFGVCVLAALLPLFVATTSESVEFTTEHAAVPGVTVYLMVYLCYVAITCGEIAFLCSGMALSARRSGHVWSARGLGTSAVAALLGVAYAASKGSYLVTHYLGHPWPLKAEEIVSPALAGLATMALITGLTMAMVGRRIALRKASASPVA
;
A
#
# COMPACT_ATOMS: atom_id res chain seq x y z
N MET A 1 -21.66 -0.43 2.19
CA MET A 1 -20.81 -0.15 3.39
C MET A 1 -19.48 0.49 2.99
N ASP A 2 -19.09 0.30 1.73
CA ASP A 2 -17.80 0.66 1.15
C ASP A 2 -17.54 2.17 1.22
N GLY A 3 -18.56 3.00 0.98
CA GLY A 3 -18.43 4.45 1.09
C GLY A 3 -17.99 4.96 2.47
N ILE A 4 -18.40 4.30 3.57
CA ILE A 4 -17.98 4.70 4.93
C ILE A 4 -16.55 4.25 5.19
N VAL A 5 -16.19 3.02 4.79
CA VAL A 5 -14.84 2.48 4.96
C VAL A 5 -13.83 3.29 4.16
N PHE A 6 -14.13 3.56 2.88
CA PHE A 6 -13.29 4.39 2.03
C PHE A 6 -13.29 5.86 2.45
N GLY A 7 -14.41 6.41 2.91
CA GLY A 7 -14.46 7.76 3.48
C GLY A 7 -13.56 7.92 4.71
N LEU A 8 -13.58 6.96 5.64
CA LEU A 8 -12.68 6.95 6.79
C LEU A 8 -11.23 6.75 6.39
N ALA A 9 -10.95 5.83 5.46
CA ALA A 9 -9.60 5.63 4.93
C ALA A 9 -9.05 6.89 4.25
N ALA A 10 -9.89 7.65 3.53
CA ALA A 10 -9.51 8.92 2.92
C ALA A 10 -9.14 9.97 3.98
N LEU A 11 -9.92 10.10 5.06
CA LEU A 11 -9.61 11.02 6.16
C LEU A 11 -8.27 10.66 6.85
N PHE A 12 -8.04 9.38 7.12
CA PHE A 12 -6.77 8.90 7.66
C PHE A 12 -5.60 9.13 6.68
N GLY A 13 -5.83 8.90 5.39
CA GLY A 13 -4.86 9.17 4.32
C GLY A 13 -4.48 10.66 4.23
N ILE A 14 -5.47 11.56 4.23
CA ILE A 14 -5.26 13.01 4.21
C ILE A 14 -4.47 13.43 5.45
N ALA A 15 -4.89 13.02 6.64
CA ALA A 15 -4.20 13.35 7.89
C ALA A 15 -2.75 12.84 7.88
N GLY A 16 -2.53 11.58 7.47
CA GLY A 16 -1.20 10.99 7.35
C GLY A 16 -0.32 11.72 6.34
N THR A 17 -0.88 12.09 5.19
CA THR A 17 -0.20 12.83 4.12
C THR A 17 0.23 14.21 4.60
N VAL A 18 -0.70 14.97 5.20
CA VAL A 18 -0.42 16.32 5.72
C VAL A 18 0.67 16.28 6.79
N VAL A 19 0.59 15.35 7.74
CA VAL A 19 1.60 15.19 8.80
C VAL A 19 2.97 14.81 8.20
N SER A 20 2.99 13.91 7.23
CA SER A 20 4.22 13.43 6.60
C SER A 20 4.87 14.49 5.71
N ALA A 21 4.08 15.22 4.92
CA ALA A 21 4.52 16.34 4.09
C ALA A 21 5.08 17.47 4.96
N ARG A 22 4.38 17.83 6.05
CA ARG A 22 4.86 18.85 7.00
C ARG A 22 6.18 18.43 7.65
N GLU A 23 6.35 17.17 7.99
CA GLU A 23 7.60 16.66 8.56
C GLU A 23 8.74 16.64 7.53
N ALA A 24 8.46 16.18 6.31
CA ALA A 24 9.43 16.18 5.22
C ALA A 24 9.92 17.62 4.95
N TRP A 25 9.00 18.58 4.90
CA TRP A 25 9.32 20.00 4.74
C TRP A 25 10.17 20.55 5.90
N ARG A 26 9.77 20.30 7.15
CA ARG A 26 10.48 20.80 8.34
C ARG A 26 11.90 20.28 8.45
N GLN A 27 12.15 19.04 8.03
CA GLN A 27 13.45 18.40 8.16
C GLN A 27 14.26 18.43 6.86
N ARG A 28 13.86 19.23 5.85
CA ARG A 28 14.48 19.22 4.51
C ARG A 28 15.99 19.47 4.52
N SER A 29 16.52 20.17 5.53
CA SER A 29 17.95 20.47 5.69
C SER A 29 18.78 19.33 6.30
N ARG A 30 18.15 18.28 6.85
CA ARG A 30 18.86 17.12 7.41
C ARG A 30 19.07 16.04 6.34
N GLY A 31 20.30 15.55 6.21
CA GLY A 31 20.68 14.54 5.19
C GLY A 31 20.20 13.11 5.50
N ASP A 32 19.97 12.79 6.78
CA ASP A 32 19.61 11.43 7.19
C ASP A 32 18.17 11.07 6.76
N TYR A 33 17.99 9.83 6.25
CA TYR A 33 16.69 9.26 5.87
C TYR A 33 15.88 10.13 4.89
N ARG A 34 16.56 10.78 3.93
CA ARG A 34 15.89 11.66 2.95
C ARG A 34 14.94 10.87 2.05
N ILE A 35 15.34 9.67 1.63
CA ILE A 35 14.55 8.81 0.75
C ILE A 35 13.32 8.29 1.50
N ALA A 36 13.49 7.73 2.70
CA ALA A 36 12.37 7.24 3.50
C ALA A 36 11.31 8.32 3.78
N ARG A 37 11.72 9.57 4.07
CA ARG A 37 10.79 10.66 4.31
C ARG A 37 9.97 11.03 3.08
N PHE A 38 10.61 11.12 1.92
CA PHE A 38 9.92 11.41 0.67
C PHE A 38 9.01 10.25 0.26
N ALA A 39 9.54 9.03 0.27
CA ALA A 39 8.82 7.82 -0.08
C ALA A 39 7.56 7.62 0.79
N ARG A 40 7.62 7.92 2.08
CA ARG A 40 6.43 7.89 2.95
C ARG A 40 5.37 8.92 2.56
N THR A 41 5.78 10.16 2.28
CA THR A 41 4.84 11.21 1.87
C THR A 41 4.17 10.84 0.55
N VAL A 42 4.94 10.30 -0.40
CA VAL A 42 4.40 9.75 -1.65
C VAL A 42 3.42 8.62 -1.32
N ALA A 43 3.83 7.64 -0.50
CA ALA A 43 3.00 6.49 -0.13
C ALA A 43 1.63 6.91 0.42
N PHE A 44 1.58 7.84 1.38
CA PHE A 44 0.31 8.31 1.93
C PHE A 44 -0.50 9.15 0.93
N GLY A 45 0.17 9.98 0.13
CA GLY A 45 -0.49 10.78 -0.92
C GLY A 45 -1.15 9.89 -1.97
N VAL A 46 -0.42 8.94 -2.55
CA VAL A 46 -0.97 8.02 -3.56
C VAL A 46 -2.03 7.10 -2.97
N CYS A 47 -1.87 6.64 -1.74
CA CYS A 47 -2.90 5.87 -1.04
C CYS A 47 -4.21 6.68 -0.91
N THR A 48 -4.10 7.96 -0.53
CA THR A 48 -5.26 8.86 -0.43
C THR A 48 -5.96 9.02 -1.78
N ILE A 49 -5.20 9.26 -2.85
CA ILE A 49 -5.74 9.38 -4.21
C ILE A 49 -6.41 8.07 -4.65
N GLY A 50 -5.79 6.93 -4.39
CA GLY A 50 -6.35 5.61 -4.74
C GLY A 50 -7.66 5.32 -4.01
N VAL A 51 -7.77 5.69 -2.73
CA VAL A 51 -9.02 5.56 -1.97
C VAL A 51 -10.10 6.51 -2.51
N ILE A 52 -9.73 7.73 -2.93
CA ILE A 52 -10.67 8.67 -3.54
C ILE A 52 -11.23 8.10 -4.86
N PHE A 53 -10.39 7.45 -5.67
CA PHE A 53 -10.85 6.77 -6.89
C PHE A 53 -11.80 5.60 -6.64
N ALA A 54 -11.80 5.02 -5.43
CA ALA A 54 -12.71 3.94 -5.06
C ALA A 54 -14.08 4.44 -4.54
N VAL A 55 -14.33 5.75 -4.55
CA VAL A 55 -15.62 6.34 -4.13
C VAL A 55 -16.55 6.42 -5.35
N PRO A 56 -17.76 5.83 -5.33
CA PRO A 56 -18.58 5.71 -6.55
C PRO A 56 -18.89 7.04 -7.26
N PRO A 57 -19.27 8.14 -6.57
CA PRO A 57 -19.42 9.43 -7.24
C PRO A 57 -18.17 9.97 -7.94
N VAL A 58 -16.98 9.58 -7.48
CA VAL A 58 -15.70 9.99 -8.09
C VAL A 58 -15.39 9.09 -9.28
N GLU A 59 -15.71 7.80 -9.20
CA GLU A 59 -15.64 6.86 -10.32
C GLU A 59 -16.48 7.38 -11.50
N ASP A 60 -17.77 7.66 -11.27
CA ASP A 60 -18.68 8.20 -12.30
C ASP A 60 -18.16 9.51 -12.92
N LEU A 61 -17.61 10.41 -12.09
CA LEU A 61 -17.04 11.67 -12.55
C LEU A 61 -15.80 11.47 -13.43
N ILE A 62 -14.91 10.57 -13.04
CA ILE A 62 -13.68 10.31 -13.80
C ILE A 62 -14.01 9.64 -15.12
N GLU A 63 -14.93 8.68 -15.12
CA GLU A 63 -15.33 7.98 -16.34
C GLU A 63 -16.03 8.93 -17.31
N SER A 64 -16.91 9.81 -16.83
CA SER A 64 -17.57 10.82 -17.67
C SER A 64 -16.59 11.87 -18.23
N VAL A 65 -15.57 12.27 -17.48
CA VAL A 65 -14.55 13.24 -17.94
C VAL A 65 -13.55 12.61 -18.91
N THR A 66 -13.11 11.38 -18.65
CA THR A 66 -12.11 10.69 -19.47
C THR A 66 -12.71 10.02 -20.69
N GLY A 67 -14.02 9.72 -20.67
CA GLY A 67 -14.69 8.88 -21.67
C GLY A 67 -14.22 7.42 -21.64
N MET A 68 -13.48 7.01 -20.60
CA MET A 68 -12.89 5.69 -20.46
C MET A 68 -13.55 4.94 -19.31
N HIS A 69 -14.29 3.88 -19.63
CA HIS A 69 -14.80 2.93 -18.65
C HIS A 69 -13.64 2.34 -17.83
N ASN A 70 -13.84 2.19 -16.52
CA ASN A 70 -12.88 1.70 -15.55
C ASN A 70 -11.63 2.59 -15.33
N ALA A 71 -11.63 3.84 -15.79
CA ALA A 71 -10.49 4.74 -15.60
C ALA A 71 -10.16 4.96 -14.12
N ALA A 72 -11.17 5.09 -13.27
CA ALA A 72 -10.98 5.23 -11.82
C ALA A 72 -10.36 3.97 -11.20
N LYS A 73 -10.82 2.77 -11.60
CA LYS A 73 -10.26 1.48 -11.15
C LYS A 73 -8.81 1.29 -11.57
N LEU A 74 -8.46 1.63 -12.81
CA LEU A 74 -7.07 1.64 -13.27
C LEU A 74 -6.22 2.60 -12.42
N GLY A 75 -6.73 3.82 -12.19
CA GLY A 75 -6.10 4.81 -11.32
C GLY A 75 -5.86 4.28 -9.90
N ALA A 76 -6.85 3.59 -9.33
CA ALA A 76 -6.76 3.00 -8.00
C ALA A 76 -5.69 1.90 -7.93
N HIS A 77 -5.61 1.02 -8.92
CA HIS A 77 -4.55 -0.01 -8.99
C HIS A 77 -3.16 0.60 -9.18
N PHE A 78 -3.03 1.63 -10.00
CA PHE A 78 -1.79 2.39 -10.16
C PHE A 78 -1.34 3.00 -8.83
N CYS A 79 -2.27 3.64 -8.12
CA CYS A 79 -2.02 4.19 -6.79
C CYS A 79 -1.61 3.11 -5.79
N ALA A 80 -2.24 1.94 -5.80
CA ALA A 80 -1.88 0.82 -4.94
C ALA A 80 -0.48 0.27 -5.24
N VAL A 81 -0.10 0.16 -6.52
CA VAL A 81 1.25 -0.26 -6.93
C VAL A 81 2.29 0.76 -6.45
N LEU A 82 2.07 2.04 -6.70
CA LEU A 82 2.94 3.12 -6.25
C LEU A 82 3.03 3.20 -4.73
N TRP A 83 1.92 2.94 -4.04
CA TRP A 83 1.86 2.90 -2.58
C TRP A 83 2.77 1.79 -2.02
N CYS A 84 2.60 0.56 -2.50
CA CYS A 84 3.41 -0.58 -2.08
C CYS A 84 4.91 -0.36 -2.40
N GLY A 85 5.21 0.08 -3.61
CA GLY A 85 6.58 0.39 -4.02
C GLY A 85 7.22 1.45 -3.13
N SER A 86 6.51 2.55 -2.85
CA SER A 86 6.99 3.64 -1.99
C SER A 86 7.27 3.16 -0.55
N LEU A 87 6.42 2.28 -0.01
CA LEU A 87 6.64 1.68 1.30
C LEU A 87 7.86 0.78 1.33
N GLN A 88 8.09 -0.03 0.30
CA GLN A 88 9.30 -0.85 0.23
C GLN A 88 10.56 0.03 0.15
N LEU A 89 10.57 1.09 -0.68
CA LEU A 89 11.71 2.02 -0.76
C LEU A 89 12.01 2.65 0.61
N MET A 90 10.96 3.02 1.36
CA MET A 90 11.10 3.56 2.71
C MET A 90 11.73 2.54 3.67
N LEU A 91 11.27 1.29 3.65
CA LEU A 91 11.76 0.26 4.57
C LEU A 91 13.17 -0.21 4.23
N VAL A 92 13.53 -0.25 2.95
CA VAL A 92 14.90 -0.54 2.51
C VAL A 92 15.86 0.55 2.99
N ASP A 93 15.49 1.83 2.86
CA ASP A 93 16.29 2.95 3.39
C ASP A 93 16.43 2.90 4.93
N TRP A 94 15.51 2.23 5.64
CA TRP A 94 15.61 2.01 7.09
C TRP A 94 16.42 0.79 7.50
N SER A 95 16.51 -0.23 6.64
CA SER A 95 17.02 -1.55 7.03
C SER A 95 18.34 -1.96 6.37
N TYR A 96 18.67 -1.41 5.18
CA TYR A 96 19.84 -1.83 4.41
C TYR A 96 21.03 -0.90 4.60
N ASN A 97 22.24 -1.49 4.58
CA ASN A 97 23.49 -0.75 4.51
C ASN A 97 23.63 -0.02 3.15
N ARG A 98 24.32 1.12 3.14
CA ARG A 98 24.45 1.99 1.94
C ARG A 98 25.03 1.30 0.71
N GLU A 99 25.84 0.25 0.90
CA GLU A 99 26.50 -0.50 -0.17
C GLU A 99 25.51 -1.26 -1.05
N VAL A 100 24.52 -1.92 -0.44
CA VAL A 100 23.49 -2.70 -1.14
C VAL A 100 22.20 -1.90 -1.40
N LEU A 101 22.08 -0.72 -0.79
CA LEU A 101 20.90 0.14 -0.87
C LEU A 101 20.51 0.46 -2.32
N LYS A 102 21.47 0.89 -3.16
CA LYS A 102 21.15 1.33 -4.54
C LYS A 102 20.58 0.19 -5.38
N ALA A 103 21.25 -0.97 -5.41
CA ALA A 103 20.78 -2.13 -6.16
C ALA A 103 19.39 -2.59 -5.69
N SER A 104 19.18 -2.61 -4.38
CA SER A 104 17.91 -2.96 -3.75
C SER A 104 16.77 -1.99 -4.12
N LEU A 105 17.05 -0.68 -4.17
CA LEU A 105 16.09 0.34 -4.63
C LEU A 105 15.77 0.18 -6.11
N TYR A 106 16.79 0.00 -6.97
CA TYR A 106 16.58 -0.17 -8.42
C TYR A 106 15.76 -1.41 -8.74
N ALA A 107 16.01 -2.54 -8.06
CA ALA A 107 15.23 -3.76 -8.28
C ALA A 107 13.73 -3.56 -8.01
N ARG A 108 13.37 -2.81 -6.95
CA ARG A 108 11.96 -2.54 -6.60
C ARG A 108 11.31 -1.53 -7.51
N ILE A 109 12.05 -0.51 -7.93
CA ILE A 109 11.58 0.46 -8.94
C ILE A 109 11.34 -0.29 -10.26
N ALA A 110 12.30 -1.10 -10.71
CA ALA A 110 12.16 -1.89 -11.93
C ALA A 110 10.96 -2.84 -11.84
N PHE A 111 10.78 -3.54 -10.72
CA PHE A 111 9.63 -4.43 -10.53
C PHE A 111 8.30 -3.66 -10.60
N GLY A 112 8.18 -2.52 -9.92
CA GLY A 112 6.99 -1.67 -9.99
C GLY A 112 6.72 -1.14 -11.41
N VAL A 113 7.76 -0.68 -12.12
CA VAL A 113 7.66 -0.22 -13.51
C VAL A 113 7.21 -1.34 -14.44
N CYS A 114 7.79 -2.54 -14.32
CA CYS A 114 7.38 -3.70 -15.11
C CYS A 114 5.91 -4.07 -14.88
N VAL A 115 5.44 -4.01 -13.64
CA VAL A 115 4.03 -4.28 -13.32
C VAL A 115 3.12 -3.21 -13.92
N LEU A 116 3.42 -1.92 -13.74
CA LEU A 116 2.63 -0.84 -14.35
C LEU A 116 2.60 -0.94 -15.88
N ALA A 117 3.74 -1.26 -16.49
CA ALA A 117 3.86 -1.47 -17.93
C ALA A 117 3.09 -2.71 -18.42
N ALA A 118 2.90 -3.73 -17.58
CA ALA A 118 2.08 -4.90 -17.90
C ALA A 118 0.58 -4.63 -17.72
N LEU A 119 0.19 -3.84 -16.72
CA LEU A 119 -1.22 -3.51 -16.45
C LEU A 119 -1.84 -2.68 -17.58
N LEU A 120 -1.10 -1.77 -18.21
CA LEU A 120 -1.65 -0.89 -19.26
C LEU A 120 -2.13 -1.65 -20.51
N PRO A 121 -1.31 -2.49 -21.18
CA PRO A 121 -1.76 -3.25 -22.33
C PRO A 121 -2.91 -4.21 -21.99
N LEU A 122 -2.86 -4.86 -20.82
CA LEU A 122 -3.94 -5.73 -20.36
C LEU A 122 -5.25 -4.96 -20.16
N PHE A 123 -5.16 -3.75 -19.59
CA PHE A 123 -6.31 -2.87 -19.43
C PHE A 123 -6.89 -2.47 -20.79
N VAL A 124 -6.05 -1.95 -21.69
CA VAL A 124 -6.49 -1.48 -23.02
C VAL A 124 -7.10 -2.63 -23.84
N ALA A 125 -6.56 -3.85 -23.73
CA ALA A 125 -7.07 -5.01 -24.45
C ALA A 125 -8.38 -5.58 -23.89
N THR A 126 -8.71 -5.28 -22.64
CA THR A 126 -9.84 -5.92 -21.92
C THR A 126 -10.98 -4.93 -21.61
N THR A 127 -10.69 -3.64 -21.54
CA THR A 127 -11.69 -2.63 -21.16
C THR A 127 -12.83 -2.57 -22.17
N SER A 128 -14.06 -2.57 -21.66
CA SER A 128 -15.28 -2.40 -22.45
C SER A 128 -16.40 -1.83 -21.56
N GLU A 129 -17.46 -1.32 -22.17
CA GLU A 129 -18.59 -0.68 -21.47
C GLU A 129 -19.34 -1.65 -20.53
N SER A 130 -19.32 -2.94 -20.82
CA SER A 130 -20.02 -3.97 -20.03
C SER A 130 -19.11 -4.81 -19.14
N VAL A 131 -17.83 -4.44 -18.98
CA VAL A 131 -16.86 -5.23 -18.22
C VAL A 131 -16.16 -4.36 -17.22
N GLU A 132 -16.32 -4.69 -15.93
CA GLU A 132 -15.55 -4.06 -14.87
C GLU A 132 -14.32 -4.86 -14.48
N PHE A 133 -13.25 -4.20 -14.04
CA PHE A 133 -12.05 -4.88 -13.52
C PHE A 133 -12.24 -5.33 -12.06
N THR A 134 -13.28 -6.14 -11.85
CA THR A 134 -13.73 -6.66 -10.55
C THR A 134 -13.85 -8.18 -10.59
N THR A 135 -14.05 -8.80 -9.43
CA THR A 135 -14.27 -10.24 -9.29
C THR A 135 -15.59 -10.71 -9.91
N GLU A 136 -16.57 -9.82 -10.07
CA GLU A 136 -17.81 -10.09 -10.81
C GLU A 136 -17.53 -10.53 -12.26
N HIS A 137 -16.48 -9.98 -12.88
CA HIS A 137 -16.08 -10.27 -14.25
C HIS A 137 -14.94 -11.30 -14.34
N ALA A 138 -14.77 -12.15 -13.31
CA ALA A 138 -13.75 -13.20 -13.29
C ALA A 138 -13.87 -14.22 -14.44
N ALA A 139 -15.03 -14.30 -15.09
CA ALA A 139 -15.24 -15.12 -16.29
C ALA A 139 -14.50 -14.58 -17.53
N VAL A 140 -14.16 -13.28 -17.55
CA VAL A 140 -13.42 -12.66 -18.66
C VAL A 140 -11.93 -12.91 -18.47
N PRO A 141 -11.26 -13.67 -19.38
CA PRO A 141 -9.86 -14.06 -19.18
C PRO A 141 -8.90 -12.87 -19.00
N GLY A 142 -9.13 -11.78 -19.74
CA GLY A 142 -8.33 -10.56 -19.64
C GLY A 142 -8.40 -9.91 -18.26
N VAL A 143 -9.58 -9.87 -17.63
CA VAL A 143 -9.79 -9.30 -16.29
C VAL A 143 -9.06 -10.16 -15.26
N THR A 144 -9.19 -11.48 -15.37
CA THR A 144 -8.52 -12.43 -14.48
C THR A 144 -7.00 -12.32 -14.56
N VAL A 145 -6.42 -12.26 -15.76
CA VAL A 145 -4.96 -12.09 -15.92
C VAL A 145 -4.50 -10.75 -15.34
N TYR A 146 -5.22 -9.67 -15.64
CA TYR A 146 -4.93 -8.34 -15.11
C TYR A 146 -4.94 -8.32 -13.57
N LEU A 147 -6.00 -8.85 -12.96
CA LEU A 147 -6.13 -8.89 -11.51
C LEU A 147 -5.07 -9.80 -10.87
N MET A 148 -4.73 -10.94 -11.47
CA MET A 148 -3.68 -11.83 -10.96
C MET A 148 -2.31 -11.16 -10.98
N VAL A 149 -1.95 -10.43 -12.04
CA VAL A 149 -0.68 -9.67 -12.10
C VAL A 149 -0.62 -8.63 -10.97
N TYR A 150 -1.71 -7.87 -10.81
CA TYR A 150 -1.84 -6.88 -9.73
C TYR A 150 -1.75 -7.51 -8.34
N LEU A 151 -2.52 -8.57 -8.07
CA LEU A 151 -2.58 -9.22 -6.76
C LEU A 151 -1.27 -9.92 -6.39
N CYS A 152 -0.57 -10.51 -7.36
CA CYS A 152 0.77 -11.05 -7.16
C CYS A 152 1.75 -9.96 -6.71
N TYR A 153 1.72 -8.78 -7.34
CA TYR A 153 2.54 -7.66 -6.92
C TYR A 153 2.21 -7.23 -5.48
N VAL A 154 0.92 -7.07 -5.15
CA VAL A 154 0.48 -6.74 -3.79
C VAL A 154 0.95 -7.80 -2.78
N ALA A 155 0.76 -9.08 -3.07
CA ALA A 155 1.18 -10.17 -2.18
C ALA A 155 2.69 -10.17 -1.92
N ILE A 156 3.50 -10.04 -2.96
CA ILE A 156 4.98 -10.02 -2.86
C ILE A 156 5.42 -8.79 -2.05
N THR A 157 4.93 -7.61 -2.40
CA THR A 157 5.34 -6.36 -1.75
C THR A 157 4.88 -6.29 -0.31
N CYS A 158 3.64 -6.69 0.00
CA CYS A 158 3.15 -6.79 1.36
C CYS A 158 3.89 -7.86 2.17
N GLY A 159 4.22 -9.01 1.59
CA GLY A 159 5.01 -10.04 2.25
C GLY A 159 6.40 -9.53 2.64
N GLU A 160 7.06 -8.79 1.75
CA GLU A 160 8.33 -8.14 2.05
C GLU A 160 8.19 -7.08 3.15
N ILE A 161 7.17 -6.22 3.09
CA ILE A 161 6.90 -5.21 4.12
C ILE A 161 6.71 -5.88 5.48
N ALA A 162 5.95 -6.97 5.55
CA ALA A 162 5.73 -7.73 6.77
C ALA A 162 7.04 -8.29 7.33
N PHE A 163 7.90 -8.84 6.47
CA PHE A 163 9.20 -9.37 6.85
C PHE A 163 10.12 -8.26 7.41
N LEU A 164 10.30 -7.15 6.67
CA LEU A 164 11.16 -6.05 7.08
C LEU A 164 10.67 -5.37 8.36
N CYS A 165 9.36 -5.12 8.46
CA CYS A 165 8.78 -4.51 9.66
C CYS A 165 8.92 -5.42 10.88
N SER A 166 8.77 -6.74 10.73
CA SER A 166 8.94 -7.70 11.82
C SER A 166 10.39 -7.73 12.33
N GLY A 167 11.37 -7.78 11.42
CA GLY A 167 12.78 -7.75 11.77
C GLY A 167 13.18 -6.45 12.50
N MET A 168 12.73 -5.30 11.98
CA MET A 168 12.98 -4.01 12.62
C MET A 168 12.24 -3.86 13.96
N ALA A 169 11.02 -4.40 14.09
CA ALA A 169 10.28 -4.39 15.34
C ALA A 169 11.05 -5.17 16.42
N LEU A 170 11.59 -6.34 16.09
CA LEU A 170 12.37 -7.15 17.01
C LEU A 170 13.66 -6.42 17.45
N SER A 171 14.37 -5.80 16.51
CA SER A 171 15.55 -4.99 16.81
C SER A 171 15.22 -3.82 17.74
N ALA A 172 14.15 -3.06 17.43
CA ALA A 172 13.70 -1.94 18.25
C ALA A 172 13.29 -2.38 19.67
N ARG A 173 12.67 -3.56 19.84
CA ARG A 173 12.36 -4.12 21.17
C ARG A 173 13.63 -4.38 21.97
N ARG A 174 14.63 -5.02 21.37
CA ARG A 174 15.91 -5.34 22.03
C ARG A 174 16.65 -4.09 22.47
N SER A 175 16.54 -3.00 21.73
CA SER A 175 17.13 -1.70 22.08
C SER A 175 16.27 -0.84 23.02
N GLY A 176 15.17 -1.36 23.58
CA GLY A 176 14.30 -0.63 24.53
C GLY A 176 13.36 0.40 23.90
N HIS A 177 13.25 0.46 22.58
CA HIS A 177 12.41 1.41 21.84
C HIS A 177 10.97 0.89 21.68
N VAL A 178 10.24 0.76 22.79
CA VAL A 178 8.93 0.08 22.86
C VAL A 178 7.89 0.67 21.91
N TRP A 179 7.80 2.00 21.79
CA TRP A 179 6.84 2.65 20.88
C TRP A 179 7.15 2.39 19.40
N SER A 180 8.43 2.45 19.03
CA SER A 180 8.88 2.14 17.67
C SER A 180 8.60 0.70 17.30
N ALA A 181 8.88 -0.22 18.24
CA ALA A 181 8.60 -1.64 18.08
C ALA A 181 7.11 -1.95 17.92
N ARG A 182 6.23 -1.30 18.70
CA ARG A 182 4.78 -1.46 18.54
C ARG A 182 4.33 -0.96 17.17
N GLY A 183 4.84 0.19 16.71
CA GLY A 183 4.44 0.77 15.42
C GLY A 183 4.85 -0.11 14.24
N LEU A 184 6.07 -0.63 14.28
CA LEU A 184 6.57 -1.58 13.29
C LEU A 184 5.82 -2.91 13.35
N GLY A 185 5.49 -3.41 14.54
CA GLY A 185 4.67 -4.61 14.71
C GLY A 185 3.26 -4.45 14.14
N THR A 186 2.59 -3.32 14.41
CA THR A 186 1.30 -3.00 13.79
C THR A 186 1.41 -2.91 12.28
N SER A 187 2.50 -2.35 11.75
CA SER A 187 2.75 -2.26 10.30
C SER A 187 2.95 -3.65 9.67
N ALA A 188 3.61 -4.57 10.39
CA ALA A 188 3.76 -5.95 9.94
C ALA A 188 2.42 -6.68 9.86
N VAL A 189 1.57 -6.54 10.89
CA VAL A 189 0.20 -7.10 10.87
C VAL A 189 -0.62 -6.51 9.73
N ALA A 190 -0.54 -5.20 9.51
CA ALA A 190 -1.22 -4.53 8.42
C ALA A 190 -0.79 -5.08 7.05
N ALA A 191 0.50 -5.34 6.86
CA ALA A 191 1.00 -5.94 5.63
C ALA A 191 0.56 -7.40 5.45
N LEU A 192 0.47 -8.18 6.53
CA LEU A 192 -0.14 -9.52 6.48
C LEU A 192 -1.62 -9.48 6.08
N LEU A 193 -2.38 -8.47 6.50
CA LEU A 193 -3.74 -8.26 6.01
C LEU A 193 -3.77 -7.95 4.51
N GLY A 194 -2.79 -7.21 4.00
CA GLY A 194 -2.62 -6.99 2.55
C GLY A 194 -2.33 -8.28 1.77
N VAL A 195 -1.50 -9.17 2.33
CA VAL A 195 -1.29 -10.52 1.77
C VAL A 195 -2.57 -11.34 1.81
N ALA A 196 -3.31 -11.30 2.93
CA ALA A 196 -4.58 -12.00 3.06
C ALA A 196 -5.64 -11.49 2.06
N TYR A 197 -5.69 -10.18 1.83
CA TYR A 197 -6.50 -9.58 0.77
C TYR A 197 -6.14 -10.15 -0.60
N ALA A 198 -4.85 -10.13 -0.95
CA ALA A 198 -4.38 -10.63 -2.23
C ALA A 198 -4.66 -12.13 -2.40
N ALA A 199 -4.46 -12.92 -1.34
CA ALA A 199 -4.74 -14.35 -1.33
C ALA A 199 -6.24 -14.65 -1.44
N SER A 200 -7.10 -13.90 -0.74
CA SER A 200 -8.57 -14.04 -0.79
C SER A 200 -9.08 -13.78 -2.20
N LYS A 201 -8.77 -12.60 -2.76
CA LYS A 201 -9.22 -12.23 -4.10
C LYS A 201 -8.58 -13.13 -5.18
N GLY A 202 -7.30 -13.48 -5.03
CA GLY A 202 -6.60 -14.36 -5.97
C GLY A 202 -7.15 -15.78 -5.97
N SER A 203 -7.45 -16.35 -4.80
CA SER A 203 -8.05 -17.69 -4.74
C SER A 203 -9.50 -17.71 -5.22
N TYR A 204 -10.23 -16.60 -5.14
CA TYR A 204 -11.53 -16.47 -5.83
C TYR A 204 -11.35 -16.62 -7.35
N LEU A 205 -10.40 -15.90 -7.95
CA LEU A 205 -10.14 -15.98 -9.39
C LEU A 205 -9.71 -17.39 -9.83
N VAL A 206 -8.85 -18.04 -9.04
CA VAL A 206 -8.41 -19.41 -9.33
C VAL A 206 -9.55 -20.42 -9.20
N THR A 207 -10.35 -20.34 -8.13
CA THR A 207 -11.50 -21.24 -7.95
C THR A 207 -12.59 -21.01 -8.99
N HIS A 208 -12.81 -19.76 -9.40
CA HIS A 208 -13.66 -19.42 -10.53
C HIS A 208 -13.17 -20.07 -11.82
N TYR A 209 -11.87 -20.00 -12.13
CA TYR A 209 -11.28 -20.69 -13.28
C TYR A 209 -11.44 -22.22 -13.23
N LEU A 210 -11.38 -22.81 -12.03
CA LEU A 210 -11.58 -24.24 -11.81
C LEU A 210 -13.07 -24.66 -11.79
N GLY A 211 -14.02 -23.72 -11.97
CA GLY A 211 -15.45 -24.01 -11.98
C GLY A 211 -16.08 -24.22 -10.60
N HIS A 212 -15.36 -23.86 -9.52
CA HIS A 212 -15.83 -23.98 -8.14
C HIS A 212 -15.77 -22.64 -7.37
N PRO A 213 -16.30 -21.53 -7.90
CA PRO A 213 -16.28 -20.26 -7.18
C PRO A 213 -17.13 -20.36 -5.91
N TRP A 214 -16.65 -19.80 -4.81
CA TRP A 214 -17.48 -19.56 -3.63
C TRP A 214 -18.40 -18.33 -3.86
N PRO A 215 -19.34 -18.02 -2.95
CA PRO A 215 -20.29 -16.92 -3.17
C PRO A 215 -19.61 -15.56 -3.37
N LEU A 216 -19.88 -14.89 -4.50
CA LEU A 216 -19.33 -13.57 -4.84
C LEU A 216 -19.56 -12.53 -3.72
N LYS A 217 -20.76 -12.53 -3.14
CA LYS A 217 -21.12 -11.64 -2.02
C LYS A 217 -20.18 -11.77 -0.82
N ALA A 218 -19.62 -12.96 -0.56
CA ALA A 218 -18.67 -13.13 0.53
C ALA A 218 -17.31 -12.52 0.18
N GLU A 219 -16.87 -12.65 -1.08
CA GLU A 219 -15.64 -12.04 -1.57
C GLU A 219 -15.71 -10.51 -1.55
N GLU A 220 -16.82 -9.94 -2.04
CA GLU A 220 -17.06 -8.50 -2.08
C GLU A 220 -17.14 -7.85 -0.70
N ILE A 221 -17.39 -8.63 0.36
CA ILE A 221 -17.35 -8.14 1.74
C ILE A 221 -15.94 -8.30 2.33
N VAL A 222 -15.34 -9.49 2.16
CA VAL A 222 -14.08 -9.83 2.81
C VAL A 222 -12.91 -9.04 2.23
N SER A 223 -12.82 -8.95 0.91
CA SER A 223 -11.67 -8.34 0.24
C SER A 223 -11.56 -6.83 0.52
N PRO A 224 -12.61 -6.01 0.36
CA PRO A 224 -12.56 -4.59 0.72
C PRO A 224 -12.32 -4.35 2.22
N ALA A 225 -12.90 -5.19 3.09
CA ALA A 225 -12.66 -5.09 4.53
C ALA A 225 -11.19 -5.34 4.90
N LEU A 226 -10.58 -6.38 4.33
CA LEU A 226 -9.14 -6.66 4.53
C LEU A 226 -8.27 -5.52 4.01
N ALA A 227 -8.55 -5.01 2.81
CA ALA A 227 -7.80 -3.90 2.21
C ALA A 227 -7.92 -2.60 3.03
N GLY A 228 -9.13 -2.26 3.49
CA GLY A 228 -9.39 -1.09 4.34
C GLY A 228 -8.67 -1.19 5.69
N LEU A 229 -8.81 -2.33 6.37
CA LEU A 229 -8.12 -2.58 7.65
C LEU A 229 -6.60 -2.56 7.50
N ALA A 230 -6.07 -3.18 6.45
CA ALA A 230 -4.64 -3.13 6.13
C ALA A 230 -4.16 -1.69 5.98
N THR A 231 -4.87 -0.88 5.21
CA THR A 231 -4.51 0.52 4.96
C THR A 231 -4.49 1.34 6.24
N MET A 232 -5.57 1.28 7.03
CA MET A 232 -5.68 2.03 8.29
C MET A 232 -4.62 1.60 9.31
N ALA A 233 -4.42 0.29 9.46
CA ALA A 233 -3.42 -0.26 10.38
C ALA A 233 -1.99 0.12 9.96
N LEU A 234 -1.69 0.15 8.66
CA LEU A 234 -0.37 0.50 8.16
C LEU A 234 -0.05 1.98 8.38
N ILE A 235 -0.98 2.88 8.04
CA ILE A 235 -0.82 4.33 8.27
C ILE A 235 -0.60 4.59 9.77
N THR A 236 -1.41 3.95 10.62
CA THR A 236 -1.32 4.08 12.08
C THR A 236 0.02 3.54 12.60
N GLY A 237 0.41 2.34 12.18
CA GLY A 237 1.64 1.68 12.60
C GLY A 237 2.89 2.48 12.25
N LEU A 238 2.99 2.96 11.00
CA LEU A 238 4.13 3.75 10.54
C LEU A 238 4.20 5.12 11.21
N THR A 239 3.04 5.75 11.45
CA THR A 239 2.97 7.02 12.19
C THR A 239 3.43 6.82 13.63
N MET A 240 2.98 5.75 14.30
CA MET A 240 3.39 5.43 15.66
C MET A 240 4.90 5.09 15.75
N ALA A 241 5.43 4.34 14.78
CA ALA A 241 6.85 4.01 14.72
C ALA A 241 7.73 5.27 14.66
N MET A 242 7.29 6.25 13.87
CA MET A 242 7.96 7.54 13.71
C MET A 242 7.92 8.38 14.97
N VAL A 243 6.74 8.51 15.59
CA VAL A 243 6.60 9.25 16.86
C VAL A 243 7.46 8.61 17.95
N GLY A 244 7.47 7.28 18.03
CA GLY A 244 8.34 6.54 18.95
C GLY A 244 9.81 6.86 18.76
N ARG A 245 10.30 6.88 17.52
CA ARG A 245 11.69 7.24 17.20
C ARG A 245 12.03 8.67 17.63
N ARG A 246 11.11 9.63 17.45
CA ARG A 246 11.35 11.02 17.88
C ARG A 246 11.42 11.17 19.39
N ILE A 247 10.55 10.47 20.13
CA ILE A 247 10.57 10.48 21.61
C ILE A 247 11.90 9.94 22.12
N ALA A 248 12.38 8.84 21.53
CA ALA A 248 13.68 8.26 21.87
C ALA A 248 14.85 9.24 21.62
N LEU A 249 14.89 9.89 20.45
CA LEU A 249 15.93 10.87 20.11
C LEU A 249 15.91 12.08 21.04
N ARG A 250 14.72 12.57 21.43
CA ARG A 250 14.58 13.67 22.40
C ARG A 250 15.10 13.27 23.77
N LYS A 251 14.78 12.06 24.24
CA LYS A 251 15.27 11.54 25.52
C LYS A 251 16.80 11.42 25.53
N ALA A 252 17.40 10.93 24.44
CA ALA A 252 18.85 10.86 24.29
C ALA A 252 19.52 12.24 24.28
N SER A 253 18.88 13.26 23.67
CA SER A 253 19.41 14.64 23.66
C SER A 253 19.25 15.36 25.00
N ALA A 254 18.32 14.92 25.84
CA ALA A 254 17.99 15.51 27.14
C ALA A 254 18.72 14.84 28.33
N SER A 255 19.44 13.73 28.10
CA SER A 255 20.41 13.19 29.03
C SER A 255 21.80 13.75 28.67
N PRO A 256 22.20 14.92 29.20
CA PRO A 256 23.61 15.28 29.17
C PRO A 256 24.38 14.21 29.93
N VAL A 257 25.53 13.84 29.38
CA VAL A 257 26.51 12.92 29.98
C VAL A 257 26.69 13.28 31.45
N ALA A 258 26.35 12.33 32.33
CA ALA A 258 26.76 12.33 33.73
C ALA A 258 28.11 11.62 33.85
#